data_AF-A0A7V2UJS7-F1
#
_entry.id   AF-A0A7V2UJS7-F1
#
_cell.length_a   1.000
_cell.length_b   1.000
_cell.length_c   1.000
_cell.angle_alpha   90.00
_cell.angle_beta   90.00
_cell.angle_gamma   90.00
#
_symmetry.space_group_name_H-M   'P 1'
#
loop_
_entity.id
_entity.type
_entity.pdbx_description
1 polymer ?
#
loop_
_entity_poly.entity_id
_entity_poly.type
_entity_poly.pdbx_seq_one_letter_code
_entity_poly.pdbx_strand_id
1 'polypeptide(L)'
;MRFTVPLALLSAALLAACTTTAPTLNYTVPSQPEGSSGYAEKPGWQTAKFAVAAANPLATDAGYQVLKAGGSAVDAAIAVQMVLTLVEPQSSGIGGGAFLMHFDGKSVEAYDGRETAPAAANENLFIKPDGKPMAF
;
A
#
# COMPACT_ATOMS: atom_id res chain seq x y z
N MET A 1 22.36 -38.45 -53.06
CA MET A 1 23.36 -38.04 -52.04
C MET A 1 22.58 -37.70 -50.76
N ARG A 2 22.46 -38.66 -49.82
CA ARG A 2 21.63 -38.52 -48.61
C ARG A 2 22.48 -37.94 -47.48
N PHE A 3 22.26 -36.69 -47.12
CA PHE A 3 22.91 -36.03 -45.99
C PHE A 3 22.27 -36.54 -44.69
N THR A 4 22.89 -37.54 -44.07
CA THR A 4 22.58 -37.95 -42.69
C THR A 4 23.29 -37.00 -41.74
N VAL A 5 22.61 -35.93 -41.32
CA VAL A 5 23.09 -35.10 -40.21
C VAL A 5 23.04 -35.95 -38.93
N PRO A 6 24.16 -36.14 -38.20
CA PRO A 6 24.18 -36.97 -37.01
C PRO A 6 23.24 -36.40 -35.95
N LEU A 7 22.34 -37.24 -35.43
CA LEU A 7 21.41 -36.90 -34.35
C LEU A 7 22.13 -36.26 -33.13
N ALA A 8 23.41 -36.58 -32.93
CA ALA A 8 24.27 -36.01 -31.91
C ALA A 8 24.52 -34.49 -32.05
N LEU A 9 24.57 -33.95 -33.28
CA LEU A 9 24.74 -32.52 -33.52
C LEU A 9 23.47 -31.73 -33.19
N LEU A 10 22.29 -32.33 -33.36
CA LEU A 10 21.01 -31.74 -32.99
C LEU A 10 20.86 -31.68 -31.47
N SER A 11 21.24 -32.76 -30.76
CA SER A 11 21.23 -32.82 -29.30
C SER A 11 22.18 -31.80 -28.66
N ALA A 12 23.37 -31.60 -29.23
CA ALA A 12 24.33 -30.62 -28.73
C ALA A 12 23.83 -29.17 -28.89
N ALA A 13 23.13 -28.86 -29.98
CA ALA A 13 22.51 -27.55 -30.20
C ALA A 13 21.35 -27.27 -29.22
N LEU A 14 20.56 -28.31 -28.89
CA LEU A 14 19.47 -28.21 -27.90
C LEU A 14 19.97 -27.99 -26.46
N LEU A 15 21.09 -28.59 -26.06
CA LEU A 15 21.68 -28.33 -24.74
C LEU A 15 22.31 -26.93 -24.62
N ALA A 16 22.85 -26.37 -25.72
CA ALA A 16 23.41 -25.03 -25.72
C ALA A 16 22.32 -23.93 -25.61
N ALA A 17 21.07 -24.21 -25.99
CA ALA A 17 19.96 -23.28 -25.83
C ALA A 17 19.50 -23.13 -24.37
N CYS A 18 19.88 -24.05 -23.47
CA CYS A 18 19.52 -24.02 -22.05
C CYS A 18 20.51 -23.22 -21.18
N THR A 19 21.62 -22.71 -21.74
CA THR A 19 22.61 -21.92 -21.00
C THR A 19 22.38 -20.42 -21.10
N THR A 20 21.28 -19.96 -21.72
CA THR A 20 20.91 -18.55 -21.72
C THR A 20 20.60 -18.11 -20.29
N THR A 21 21.56 -17.42 -19.67
CA THR A 21 21.38 -16.72 -18.41
C THR A 21 20.16 -15.83 -18.52
N ALA A 22 19.18 -16.01 -17.63
CA ALA A 22 18.02 -15.13 -17.57
C ALA A 22 18.52 -13.68 -17.39
N PRO A 23 17.95 -12.69 -18.10
CA PRO A 23 18.34 -11.30 -17.92
C PRO A 23 18.16 -10.94 -16.44
N THR A 24 19.21 -10.42 -15.82
CA THR A 24 19.12 -9.89 -14.47
C THR A 24 18.24 -8.65 -14.51
N LEU A 25 17.10 -8.71 -13.81
CA LEU A 25 16.23 -7.56 -13.57
C LEU A 25 17.00 -6.59 -12.65
N ASN A 26 17.72 -5.66 -13.29
CA ASN A 26 18.36 -4.55 -12.60
C ASN A 26 17.29 -3.51 -12.24
N TYR A 27 16.51 -3.81 -11.20
CA TYR A 27 15.57 -2.86 -10.61
C TYR A 27 16.33 -1.97 -9.61
N THR A 28 16.51 -0.71 -9.97
CA THR A 28 16.97 0.31 -9.03
C THR A 28 15.76 0.89 -8.34
N VAL A 29 15.68 0.74 -7.01
CA VAL A 29 14.63 1.40 -6.20
C VAL A 29 14.78 2.91 -6.43
N PRO A 30 13.77 3.60 -6.96
CA PRO A 30 13.80 5.06 -7.09
C PRO A 30 13.99 5.69 -5.71
N SER A 31 14.65 6.85 -5.64
CA SER A 31 14.73 7.61 -4.39
C SER A 31 13.32 7.81 -3.83
N GLN A 32 13.00 7.15 -2.73
CA GLN A 32 11.69 7.32 -2.11
C GLN A 32 11.57 8.77 -1.62
N PRO A 33 10.38 9.39 -1.77
CA PRO A 33 10.16 10.76 -1.29
C PRO A 33 10.39 10.88 0.23
N GLU A 34 10.31 9.78 0.96
CA GLU A 34 10.56 9.66 2.40
C GLU A 34 11.63 8.58 2.63
N GLY A 35 12.84 8.96 3.05
CA GLY A 35 13.85 7.99 3.48
C GLY A 35 13.44 7.32 4.80
N SER A 36 13.93 6.09 5.06
CA SER A 36 13.67 5.43 6.35
C SER A 36 14.16 6.29 7.51
N SER A 37 13.27 6.61 8.46
CA SER A 37 13.58 7.39 9.65
C SER A 37 14.27 6.59 10.76
N GLY A 38 14.50 5.28 10.55
CA GLY A 38 14.97 4.36 11.59
C GLY A 38 13.92 4.07 12.67
N TYR A 39 14.33 3.32 13.70
CA TYR A 39 13.50 3.00 14.87
C TYR A 39 13.99 3.78 16.08
N ALA A 40 13.06 4.40 16.81
CA ALA A 40 13.34 5.08 18.07
C ALA A 40 12.34 4.59 19.13
N GLU A 41 12.87 4.06 20.24
CA GLU A 41 12.08 3.81 21.45
C GLU A 41 11.46 5.12 21.94
N LYS A 42 10.14 5.10 22.16
CA LYS A 42 9.42 6.21 22.79
C LYS A 42 8.95 5.76 24.18
N PRO A 43 9.04 6.61 25.21
CA PRO A 43 8.45 6.30 26.50
C PRO A 43 6.94 6.08 26.33
N GLY A 44 6.39 5.07 27.00
CA GLY A 44 4.95 4.82 26.99
C GLY A 44 4.17 5.96 27.67
N TRP A 45 2.95 6.21 27.22
CA TRP A 45 2.02 7.14 27.86
C TRP A 45 0.87 6.38 28.53
N GLN A 46 0.45 6.86 29.70
CA GLN A 46 -0.69 6.31 30.43
C GLN A 46 -1.72 7.41 30.72
N THR A 47 -2.99 7.06 30.57
CA THR A 47 -4.14 7.95 30.80
C THR A 47 -5.33 7.14 31.32
N ALA A 48 -6.16 7.74 32.16
CA ALA A 48 -7.33 7.10 32.75
C ALA A 48 -8.66 7.51 32.09
N LYS A 49 -8.66 8.53 31.23
CA LYS A 49 -9.90 9.10 30.66
C LYS A 49 -10.04 8.80 29.18
N PHE A 50 -9.05 9.21 28.40
CA PHE A 50 -9.05 9.03 26.95
C PHE A 50 -7.63 9.08 26.41
N ALA A 51 -7.40 8.48 25.25
CA ALA A 51 -6.14 8.47 24.52
C ALA A 51 -6.40 8.71 23.03
N VAL A 52 -5.43 9.31 22.35
CA VAL A 52 -5.38 9.41 20.88
C VAL A 52 -3.97 9.02 20.46
N ALA A 53 -3.85 8.21 19.41
CA ALA A 53 -2.59 7.86 18.81
C ALA A 53 -2.75 7.90 17.28
N ALA A 54 -1.87 8.66 16.62
CA ALA A 54 -1.80 8.76 15.17
C ALA A 54 -0.33 8.85 14.73
N ALA A 55 -0.07 8.62 13.44
CA ALA A 55 1.28 8.64 12.87
C ALA A 55 1.94 10.02 12.95
N ASN A 56 1.14 11.10 12.90
CA ASN A 56 1.61 12.48 13.02
C ASN A 56 1.21 13.13 14.37
N PRO A 57 2.12 13.87 15.03
CA PRO A 57 1.81 14.58 16.28
C PRO A 57 0.71 15.65 16.13
N LEU A 58 0.61 16.34 14.99
CA LEU A 58 -0.43 17.33 14.74
C LEU A 58 -1.82 16.68 14.62
N ALA A 59 -1.89 15.49 14.01
CA ALA A 59 -3.12 14.72 13.94
C ALA A 59 -3.53 14.19 15.32
N THR A 60 -2.55 13.74 16.11
CA THR A 60 -2.78 13.31 17.50
C THR A 60 -3.33 14.45 18.36
N ASP A 61 -2.74 15.65 18.26
CA ASP A 61 -3.23 16.84 18.99
C ASP A 61 -4.65 17.21 18.54
N ALA A 62 -4.94 17.21 17.25
CA ALA A 62 -6.28 17.52 16.76
C ALA A 62 -7.37 16.59 17.35
N GLY A 63 -7.14 15.27 17.33
CA GLY A 63 -8.05 14.32 17.98
C GLY A 63 -8.14 14.55 19.50
N TYR A 64 -7.02 14.85 20.14
CA TYR A 64 -6.98 15.15 21.57
C TYR A 64 -7.82 16.39 21.93
N GLN A 65 -7.72 17.47 21.15
CA GLN A 65 -8.52 18.69 21.38
C GLN A 65 -10.02 18.41 21.22
N VAL A 66 -10.42 17.57 20.26
CA VAL A 66 -11.82 17.17 20.09
C VAL A 66 -12.35 16.39 21.29
N LEU A 67 -11.61 15.40 21.79
CA LEU A 67 -12.00 14.67 23.01
C LEU A 67 -12.05 15.59 24.23
N LYS A 68 -11.08 16.50 24.36
CA LYS A 68 -11.04 17.49 25.43
C LYS A 68 -12.23 18.44 25.38
N ALA A 69 -12.74 18.77 24.20
CA ALA A 69 -13.94 19.57 23.98
C ALA A 69 -15.25 18.79 24.21
N GLY A 70 -15.18 17.50 24.56
CA GLY A 70 -16.34 16.66 24.83
C GLY A 70 -16.87 15.89 23.62
N GLY A 71 -16.11 15.84 22.52
CA GLY A 71 -16.42 15.01 21.36
C GLY A 71 -16.27 13.51 21.65
N SER A 72 -16.88 12.69 20.81
CA SER A 72 -16.76 11.23 20.86
C SER A 72 -15.43 10.72 20.28
N ALA A 73 -15.15 9.43 20.48
CA ALA A 73 -14.00 8.77 19.82
C ALA A 73 -14.09 8.84 18.29
N VAL A 74 -15.30 8.80 17.73
CA VAL A 74 -15.53 8.93 16.28
C VAL A 74 -15.24 10.35 15.80
N ASP A 75 -15.69 11.38 16.54
CA ASP A 75 -15.39 12.79 16.21
C ASP A 75 -13.88 13.04 16.21
N ALA A 76 -13.18 12.49 17.19
CA ALA A 76 -11.72 12.56 17.28
C ALA A 76 -11.03 11.84 16.12
N ALA A 77 -11.52 10.66 15.73
CA ALA A 77 -11.00 9.92 14.58
C ALA A 77 -11.20 10.70 13.26
N ILE A 78 -12.34 11.36 13.08
CA ILE A 78 -12.59 12.24 11.93
C ILE A 78 -11.59 13.41 11.91
N ALA A 79 -11.39 14.09 13.04
CA ALA A 79 -10.43 15.18 13.13
C ALA A 79 -8.99 14.73 12.83
N VAL A 80 -8.60 13.57 13.37
CA VAL A 80 -7.31 12.92 13.07
C VAL A 80 -7.18 12.70 11.56
N GLN A 81 -8.18 12.11 10.90
CA GLN A 81 -8.14 11.83 9.47
C GLN A 81 -8.06 13.09 8.60
N MET A 82 -8.82 14.14 8.96
CA MET A 82 -8.78 15.40 8.23
C MET A 82 -7.41 16.07 8.33
N VAL A 83 -6.74 15.97 9.49
CA VAL A 83 -5.37 16.48 9.63
C VAL A 83 -4.37 15.58 8.91
N LEU A 84 -4.45 14.25 9.01
CA LEU A 84 -3.59 13.32 8.27
C LEU A 84 -3.66 13.53 6.76
N THR A 85 -4.83 13.88 6.22
CA THR A 85 -4.99 14.24 4.81
C THR A 85 -4.05 15.38 4.38
N LEU A 86 -3.70 16.29 5.30
CA LEU A 86 -2.78 17.40 5.04
C LEU A 86 -1.33 17.09 5.43
N VAL A 87 -1.12 16.45 6.57
CA VAL A 87 0.23 16.29 7.16
C VAL A 87 0.91 14.96 6.80
N GLU A 88 0.15 14.01 6.26
CA GLU A 88 0.63 12.74 5.69
C GLU A 88 -0.10 12.41 4.36
N PRO A 89 -0.12 13.34 3.38
CA PRO A 89 -0.95 13.24 2.18
C PRO A 89 -0.60 12.05 1.28
N GLN A 90 0.64 11.55 1.37
CA GLN A 90 1.11 10.38 0.61
C GLN A 90 0.57 9.05 1.15
N SER A 91 0.11 9.03 2.41
CA SER A 91 -0.25 7.80 3.13
C SER A 91 -1.77 7.61 3.18
N SER A 92 -2.51 8.66 3.51
CA SER A 92 -3.97 8.61 3.64
C SER A 92 -4.61 9.92 3.17
N GLY A 93 -5.90 9.87 2.83
CA GLY A 93 -6.64 11.07 2.48
C GLY A 93 -8.04 10.79 1.92
N ILE A 94 -8.78 11.87 1.68
CA ILE A 94 -10.16 11.82 1.16
C ILE A 94 -10.29 11.23 -0.25
N GLY A 95 -9.17 11.07 -0.98
CA GLY A 95 -9.14 10.47 -2.31
C GLY A 95 -8.93 8.95 -2.33
N GLY A 96 -8.71 8.33 -1.16
CA GLY A 96 -8.56 6.88 -1.02
C GLY A 96 -9.79 6.23 -0.37
N GLY A 97 -9.55 5.13 0.34
CA GLY A 97 -10.56 4.41 1.13
C GLY A 97 -10.11 4.17 2.57
N ALA A 98 -11.03 3.66 3.39
CA ALA A 98 -10.78 3.40 4.81
C ALA A 98 -11.54 2.16 5.31
N PHE A 99 -11.03 1.59 6.40
CA PHE A 99 -11.78 0.67 7.25
C PHE A 99 -11.79 1.26 8.66
N LEU A 100 -12.97 1.35 9.27
CA LEU A 100 -13.11 1.78 10.65
C LEU A 100 -13.70 0.65 11.48
N MET A 101 -12.99 0.29 12.55
CA MET A 101 -13.50 -0.60 13.60
C MET A 101 -13.93 0.28 14.78
N HIS A 102 -15.20 0.22 15.16
CA HIS A 102 -15.75 1.04 16.23
C HIS A 102 -16.41 0.15 17.29
N PHE A 103 -16.04 0.34 18.55
CA PHE A 103 -16.67 -0.31 19.69
C PHE A 103 -17.50 0.71 20.47
N ASP A 104 -18.80 0.51 20.56
CA ASP A 104 -19.74 1.43 21.21
C ASP A 104 -19.88 1.21 22.73
N GLY A 105 -19.09 0.30 23.30
CA GLY A 105 -19.21 -0.16 24.69
C GLY A 105 -19.97 -1.48 24.85
N LYS A 106 -20.58 -2.00 23.79
CA LYS A 106 -21.34 -3.27 23.80
C LYS A 106 -20.96 -4.20 22.66
N SER A 107 -20.84 -3.65 21.45
CA SER A 107 -20.54 -4.40 20.23
C SER A 107 -19.52 -3.68 19.36
N VAL A 108 -18.82 -4.46 18.55
CA VAL A 108 -17.88 -3.95 17.55
C VAL A 108 -18.56 -3.92 16.19
N GLU A 109 -18.49 -2.78 15.52
CA GLU A 109 -18.94 -2.58 14.15
C GLU A 109 -17.74 -2.31 13.24
N ALA A 110 -17.80 -2.84 12.03
CA ALA A 110 -16.84 -2.60 10.98
C ALA A 110 -17.50 -1.78 9.86
N TYR A 111 -16.90 -0.66 9.52
CA TYR A 111 -17.30 0.18 8.41
C TYR A 111 -16.31 -0.01 7.26
N ASP A 112 -16.80 -0.46 6.11
CA ASP A 112 -16.04 -0.64 4.90
C ASP A 112 -16.27 0.56 3.97
N GLY A 113 -15.24 1.40 3.83
CA GLY A 113 -15.15 2.50 2.89
C GLY A 113 -14.11 2.25 1.80
N ARG A 114 -13.93 0.99 1.38
CA ARG A 114 -12.99 0.60 0.32
C ARG A 114 -13.39 1.22 -1.02
N GLU A 115 -12.38 1.61 -1.79
CA GLU A 115 -12.53 2.16 -3.13
C GLU A 115 -13.22 1.14 -4.06
N THR A 116 -14.03 1.64 -4.99
CA THR A 116 -14.72 0.81 -5.98
C THR A 116 -14.21 1.14 -7.37
N ALA A 117 -13.87 0.11 -8.15
CA ALA A 117 -13.51 0.28 -9.55
C ALA A 117 -14.69 0.94 -10.31
N PRO A 118 -14.45 1.96 -11.14
CA PRO A 118 -15.52 2.61 -11.88
C PRO A 118 -16.16 1.65 -12.88
N ALA A 119 -17.42 1.88 -13.27
CA ALA A 119 -18.18 0.98 -14.15
C ALA A 119 -17.52 0.70 -15.52
N ALA A 120 -16.65 1.60 -15.99
CA ALA A 120 -15.91 1.43 -17.24
C ALA A 120 -14.63 0.56 -17.10
N ALA A 121 -14.18 0.29 -15.88
CA ALA A 121 -13.03 -0.58 -15.64
C ALA A 121 -13.41 -2.04 -15.91
N ASN A 122 -12.57 -2.73 -16.68
CA ASN A 122 -12.71 -4.16 -16.97
C ASN A 122 -11.35 -4.85 -16.84
N GLU A 123 -11.32 -6.17 -17.05
CA GLU A 123 -10.14 -7.02 -16.93
C GLU A 123 -8.98 -6.63 -17.86
N ASN A 124 -9.26 -5.88 -18.93
CA ASN A 124 -8.28 -5.42 -19.90
C ASN A 124 -7.76 -3.99 -19.62
N LEU A 125 -8.20 -3.33 -18.53
CA LEU A 125 -7.85 -1.92 -18.24
C LEU A 125 -6.33 -1.66 -18.23
N PHE A 126 -5.54 -2.64 -17.79
CA PHE A 126 -4.07 -2.55 -17.73
C PHE A 126 -3.35 -3.37 -18.81
N ILE A 127 -4.08 -3.77 -19.86
CA ILE A 127 -3.58 -4.58 -20.99
C ILE A 127 -3.57 -3.74 -22.26
N LYS A 128 -2.45 -3.74 -22.97
CA LYS A 128 -2.28 -3.07 -24.26
C LYS A 128 -3.03 -3.83 -25.38
N PRO A 129 -3.30 -3.19 -26.53
CA PRO A 129 -3.94 -3.86 -27.67
C PRO A 129 -3.19 -5.09 -28.21
N ASP A 130 -1.88 -5.19 -27.97
CA ASP A 130 -1.05 -6.34 -28.35
C ASP A 130 -1.11 -7.51 -27.33
N GLY A 131 -1.97 -7.40 -26.32
CA GLY A 131 -2.14 -8.40 -25.26
C GLY A 131 -1.10 -8.33 -24.14
N LYS A 132 -0.17 -7.38 -24.17
CA LYS A 132 0.88 -7.25 -23.13
C LYS A 132 0.47 -6.27 -22.01
N PRO A 133 0.95 -6.46 -20.77
CA PRO A 133 0.73 -5.49 -19.70
C PRO A 133 1.30 -4.10 -20.01
N MET A 134 0.70 -3.05 -19.40
CA MET A 134 1.31 -1.72 -19.35
C MET A 134 2.62 -1.71 -18.55
N ALA A 135 3.53 -0.81 -18.89
CA ALA A 135 4.76 -0.59 -18.12
C ALA A 135 4.46 0.37 -16.94
N PHE A 136 5.10 0.14 -15.79
CA PHE A 136 5.03 0.96 -14.58
C PHE A 136 6.44 1.25 -14.07
#